data_AF-A0A7X7PVR5-F1
#
_entry.id   AF-A0A7X7PVR5-F1
#
_cell.length_a   1.000
_cell.length_b   1.000
_cell.length_c   1.000
_cell.angle_alpha   90.00
_cell.angle_beta   90.00
_cell.angle_gamma   90.00
#
_symmetry.space_group_name_H-M   'P 1'
#
loop_
_entity.id
_entity.type
_entity.pdbx_description
1 polymer ?
#
loop_
_entity_poly.entity_id
_entity_poly.type
_entity_poly.pdbx_seq_one_letter_code
_entity_poly.pdbx_strand_id
1 'polypeptide(L)'
;MLAGCTSLSGQRLARSSYGCMEAVVREKVSADLSDQRKHCIAAGLIARYCSATEAYLAGSGKELSDLLGSGDAAWSDWQADRAGVRCARTSASDEDVAACCVSAGY
;
A
#
# COMPACT_ATOMS: atom_id res chain seq x y z
N MET A 1 2.55 17.73 13.10
CA MET A 1 1.32 17.56 12.28
C MET A 1 0.91 16.10 12.32
N LEU A 2 -0.30 15.79 12.82
CA LEU A 2 -0.89 14.44 12.85
C LEU A 2 -1.42 14.03 11.45
N ALA A 3 -0.58 14.10 10.42
CA ALA A 3 -0.98 13.81 9.03
C ALA A 3 -1.06 12.30 8.72
N GLY A 4 -0.86 11.43 9.72
CA GLY A 4 -0.84 9.98 9.52
C GLY A 4 -2.20 9.35 9.23
N CYS A 5 -3.30 10.04 9.56
CA CYS A 5 -4.67 9.49 9.49
C CYS A 5 -5.48 10.00 8.29
N THR A 6 -4.91 10.84 7.43
CA THR A 6 -5.58 11.35 6.23
C THR A 6 -4.99 10.72 4.98
N SER A 7 -5.81 10.64 3.94
CA SER A 7 -5.40 10.24 2.59
C SER A 7 -4.42 11.28 2.01
N LEU A 8 -3.33 10.82 1.39
CA LEU A 8 -2.36 11.70 0.74
C LEU A 8 -2.88 12.28 -0.58
N SER A 9 -3.83 11.60 -1.24
CA SER A 9 -4.45 12.11 -2.48
C SER A 9 -5.62 13.07 -2.22
N GLY A 10 -6.09 13.15 -0.97
CA GLY A 10 -7.32 13.86 -0.61
C GLY A 10 -8.60 13.13 -1.04
N GLN A 11 -8.48 11.97 -1.68
CA GLN A 11 -9.59 11.10 -2.07
C GLN A 11 -9.56 9.82 -1.23
N ARG A 12 -10.75 9.34 -0.82
CA ARG A 12 -10.89 8.10 -0.05
C ARG A 12 -11.88 7.14 -0.69
N LEU A 13 -11.44 5.90 -0.89
CA LEU A 13 -12.24 4.89 -1.60
C LEU A 13 -13.37 4.29 -0.76
N ALA A 14 -13.22 4.22 0.57
CA ALA A 14 -14.31 3.80 1.47
C ALA A 14 -14.22 4.44 2.86
N ARG A 15 -15.36 4.56 3.56
CA ARG A 15 -15.42 5.22 4.88
C ARG A 15 -14.70 4.43 5.99
N SER A 16 -14.77 3.10 5.96
CA SER A 16 -14.08 2.26 6.95
C SER A 16 -12.61 2.06 6.57
N SER A 17 -11.76 1.79 7.57
CA SER A 17 -10.35 1.50 7.34
C SER A 17 -10.15 0.22 6.53
N TYR A 18 -10.76 -0.87 7.00
CA TYR A 18 -10.70 -2.16 6.31
C TYR A 18 -11.24 -2.07 4.89
N GLY A 19 -12.43 -1.49 4.70
CA GLY A 19 -13.04 -1.37 3.37
C GLY A 19 -12.22 -0.50 2.41
N CYS A 20 -11.49 0.50 2.92
CA CYS A 20 -10.62 1.31 2.07
C CYS A 20 -9.40 0.51 1.60
N MET A 21 -8.75 -0.21 2.51
CA MET A 21 -7.59 -1.04 2.19
C MET A 21 -7.95 -2.15 1.20
N GLU A 22 -9.09 -2.81 1.43
CA GLU A 22 -9.63 -3.85 0.54
C GLU A 22 -9.92 -3.29 -0.86
N ALA A 23 -10.60 -2.13 -0.95
CA ALA A 23 -10.88 -1.49 -2.23
C ALA A 23 -9.60 -1.15 -2.99
N VAL A 24 -8.57 -0.61 -2.32
CA VAL A 24 -7.27 -0.33 -2.95
C VAL A 24 -6.65 -1.60 -3.53
N VAL A 25 -6.55 -2.67 -2.72
CA VAL A 25 -5.92 -3.91 -3.18
C VAL A 25 -6.68 -4.51 -4.36
N ARG A 26 -8.02 -4.53 -4.32
CA ARG A 26 -8.85 -5.13 -5.37
C ARG A 26 -8.93 -4.31 -6.65
N GLU A 27 -8.96 -2.98 -6.55
CA GLU A 27 -9.21 -2.10 -7.69
C GLU A 27 -7.95 -1.55 -8.32
N LYS A 28 -6.83 -1.52 -7.58
CA LYS A 28 -5.63 -0.78 -8.00
C LYS A 28 -4.35 -1.61 -8.06
N VAL A 29 -4.31 -2.79 -7.46
CA VAL A 29 -3.11 -3.65 -7.46
C VAL A 29 -3.30 -4.79 -8.46
N SER A 30 -2.37 -4.94 -9.40
CA SER A 30 -2.43 -6.02 -10.39
C SER A 30 -2.00 -7.37 -9.79
N ALA A 31 -2.72 -8.43 -10.18
CA ALA A 31 -2.45 -9.80 -9.74
C ALA A 31 -1.18 -10.41 -10.36
N ASP A 32 -0.70 -9.88 -11.49
CA ASP A 32 0.44 -10.45 -12.25
C ASP A 32 1.82 -9.97 -11.75
N LEU A 33 1.84 -9.23 -10.65
CA LEU A 33 3.07 -8.70 -10.06
C LEU A 33 3.74 -9.72 -9.13
N SER A 34 5.07 -9.60 -8.99
CA SER A 34 5.79 -10.30 -7.92
C SER A 34 5.26 -9.87 -6.56
N ASP A 35 5.39 -10.75 -5.57
CA ASP A 35 4.87 -10.53 -4.24
C ASP A 35 5.39 -9.22 -3.60
N GLN A 36 6.71 -9.02 -3.60
CA GLN A 36 7.32 -7.80 -3.08
C GLN A 36 6.88 -6.52 -3.83
N ARG A 37 6.62 -6.60 -5.14
CA ARG A 37 6.09 -5.45 -5.90
C ARG A 37 4.66 -5.14 -5.53
N LYS A 38 3.83 -6.16 -5.31
CA LYS A 38 2.46 -6.00 -4.80
C LYS A 38 2.48 -5.30 -3.46
N HIS A 39 3.34 -5.72 -2.53
CA HIS A 39 3.49 -5.08 -1.23
C HIS A 39 3.85 -3.59 -1.34
N CYS A 40 4.89 -3.25 -2.11
CA CYS A 40 5.28 -1.85 -2.30
C CYS A 40 4.16 -1.00 -2.90
N ILE A 41 3.53 -1.47 -3.98
CA ILE A 41 2.47 -0.72 -4.64
C ILE A 41 1.23 -0.64 -3.75
N ALA A 42 0.81 -1.74 -3.12
CA ALA A 42 -0.34 -1.77 -2.22
C ALA A 42 -0.16 -0.78 -1.06
N ALA A 43 0.97 -0.82 -0.35
CA ALA A 43 1.22 0.09 0.75
C ALA A 43 1.26 1.56 0.30
N GLY A 44 1.83 1.84 -0.87
CA GLY A 44 1.84 3.18 -1.45
C GLY A 44 0.42 3.67 -1.79
N LEU A 45 -0.39 2.83 -2.41
CA LEU A 45 -1.76 3.19 -2.79
C LEU A 45 -2.70 3.26 -1.58
N ILE A 46 -2.51 2.41 -0.56
CA ILE A 46 -3.23 2.53 0.71
C ILE A 46 -2.86 3.83 1.40
N ALA A 47 -1.59 4.25 1.38
CA ALA A 47 -1.20 5.55 1.89
C ALA A 47 -1.83 6.71 1.11
N ARG A 48 -1.94 6.58 -0.22
CA ARG A 48 -2.60 7.58 -1.07
C ARG A 48 -4.08 7.70 -0.79
N TYR A 49 -4.83 6.60 -0.79
CA TYR A 49 -6.28 6.62 -0.75
C TYR A 49 -6.90 6.45 0.63
N CYS A 50 -6.18 5.85 1.56
CA CYS A 50 -6.68 5.59 2.91
C CYS A 50 -5.93 6.49 3.90
N SER A 51 -4.73 6.08 4.30
CA SER A 51 -3.80 6.85 5.12
C SER A 51 -2.48 6.11 5.29
N ALA A 52 -1.41 6.83 5.65
CA ALA A 52 -0.12 6.21 5.92
C ALA A 52 -0.18 5.23 7.11
N THR A 53 -0.99 5.53 8.13
CA THR A 53 -1.20 4.62 9.27
C THR A 53 -1.89 3.34 8.84
N GLU A 54 -2.92 3.43 7.99
CA GLU A 54 -3.61 2.25 7.45
C GLU A 54 -2.69 1.40 6.58
N ALA A 55 -1.77 2.00 5.81
CA ALA A 55 -0.78 1.26 5.04
C ALA A 55 0.15 0.42 5.95
N TYR A 56 0.62 0.99 7.06
CA TYR A 56 1.43 0.23 8.02
C TYR A 56 0.62 -0.84 8.76
N LEU A 57 -0.66 -0.59 9.04
CA LEU A 57 -1.55 -1.59 9.64
C LEU A 57 -1.82 -2.76 8.68
N ALA A 58 -2.02 -2.49 7.38
CA ALA A 58 -2.15 -3.52 6.35
C ALA A 58 -0.91 -4.43 6.30
N GLY A 59 0.29 -3.87 6.47
CA GLY A 59 1.55 -4.63 6.55
C GLY A 59 1.80 -5.36 7.88
N SER A 60 1.17 -4.92 8.99
CA SER A 60 1.43 -5.46 10.34
C SER A 60 0.34 -6.40 10.87
N GLY A 61 -0.82 -6.48 10.21
CA GLY A 61 -2.03 -7.12 10.73
C GLY A 61 -2.04 -8.66 10.79
N LYS A 62 -1.03 -9.32 10.21
CA LYS A 62 -1.03 -10.71 9.72
C LYS A 62 -1.91 -10.86 8.49
N GLU A 63 -1.38 -10.54 7.30
CA GLU A 63 -2.06 -10.86 6.02
C GLU A 63 -3.30 -9.95 5.80
N LEU A 64 -3.45 -9.15 4.74
CA LEU A 64 -4.76 -8.46 4.60
C LEU A 64 -5.90 -9.52 4.41
N SER A 65 -5.61 -10.71 3.87
CA SER A 65 -5.38 -12.05 4.47
C SER A 65 -4.44 -12.82 3.51
N ASP A 66 -3.34 -12.15 3.12
CA ASP A 66 -2.11 -12.49 2.38
C ASP A 66 -2.04 -12.16 0.87
N LEU A 67 -2.08 -10.89 0.50
CA LEU A 67 -2.82 -9.82 1.15
C LEU A 67 -4.35 -10.09 1.15
N LEU A 68 -4.83 -11.28 0.72
CA LEU A 68 -6.12 -12.01 0.98
C LEU A 68 -6.04 -13.54 0.56
N GLY A 69 -4.83 -14.16 0.41
CA GLY A 69 -4.50 -15.55 -0.04
C GLY A 69 -3.62 -16.43 0.91
N SER A 70 -2.66 -17.27 0.42
CA SER A 70 -1.66 -18.05 1.23
C SER A 70 -0.18 -17.69 0.91
N GLY A 71 0.57 -17.08 1.82
CA GLY A 71 1.81 -16.35 1.50
C GLY A 71 2.59 -15.89 2.74
N ASP A 72 3.81 -16.42 2.88
CA ASP A 72 4.66 -16.28 4.06
C ASP A 72 5.17 -14.85 4.29
N ALA A 73 4.60 -14.17 5.30
CA ALA A 73 5.01 -12.83 5.74
C ALA A 73 6.44 -12.82 6.30
N ALA A 74 7.37 -12.25 5.54
CA ALA A 74 8.78 -12.14 5.90
C ALA A 74 9.21 -10.68 6.13
N TRP A 75 10.34 -10.47 6.80
CA TRP A 75 10.99 -9.16 7.02
C TRP A 75 11.23 -8.35 5.73
N SER A 76 11.14 -8.98 4.55
CA SER A 76 11.22 -8.34 3.23
C SER A 76 9.97 -7.52 2.90
N ASP A 77 8.80 -7.99 3.33
CA ASP A 77 7.50 -7.39 2.98
C ASP A 77 7.31 -6.07 3.71
N TRP A 78 7.79 -5.99 4.95
CA TRP A 78 7.81 -4.75 5.71
C TRP A 78 8.72 -3.67 5.08
N GLN A 79 9.81 -4.07 4.42
CA GLN A 79 10.67 -3.13 3.69
C GLN A 79 9.97 -2.62 2.43
N ALA A 80 9.31 -3.52 1.69
CA ALA A 80 8.50 -3.14 0.53
C ALA A 80 7.37 -2.18 0.93
N ASP A 81 6.64 -2.47 2.01
CA ASP A 81 5.57 -1.61 2.50
C ASP A 81 6.08 -0.22 2.88
N ARG A 82 7.22 -0.16 3.58
CA ARG A 82 7.86 1.10 3.96
C ARG A 82 8.32 1.90 2.74
N ALA A 83 8.84 1.23 1.71
CA ALA A 83 9.19 1.86 0.45
C ALA A 83 7.95 2.41 -0.25
N GLY A 84 6.85 1.65 -0.28
CA GLY A 84 5.55 2.07 -0.81
C GLY A 84 5.03 3.36 -0.16
N VAL A 85 4.98 3.39 1.17
CA VAL A 85 4.55 4.59 1.92
C VAL A 85 5.48 5.79 1.63
N ARG A 86 6.79 5.56 1.47
CA ARG A 86 7.73 6.62 1.09
C ARG A 86 7.44 7.13 -0.32
N CYS A 87 7.25 6.24 -1.29
CA CYS A 87 6.91 6.58 -2.67
C CYS A 87 5.63 7.41 -2.74
N ALA A 88 4.60 7.03 -1.98
CA ALA A 88 3.32 7.73 -1.95
C ALA A 88 3.42 9.20 -1.53
N ARG A 89 4.37 9.55 -0.64
CA ARG A 89 4.57 10.92 -0.15
C ARG A 89 5.13 11.88 -1.19
N THR A 90 5.80 11.36 -2.22
CA THR A 90 6.46 12.16 -3.26
C THR A 90 5.83 11.97 -4.63
N SER A 91 4.87 11.07 -4.77
CA SER A 91 4.20 10.74 -6.03
C SER A 91 3.00 11.65 -6.26
N ALA A 92 2.74 12.05 -7.50
CA ALA A 92 1.56 12.82 -7.87
C ALA A 92 0.42 11.93 -8.41
N SER A 93 0.72 10.72 -8.89
CA SER A 93 -0.27 9.75 -9.38
C SER A 93 -0.04 8.32 -8.88
N ASP A 94 -0.90 7.38 -9.30
CA ASP A 94 -0.76 5.95 -9.01
C ASP A 94 0.42 5.35 -9.80
N GLU A 95 0.61 5.82 -11.04
CA GLU A 95 1.72 5.43 -11.91
C GLU A 95 3.07 5.87 -11.34
N ASP A 96 3.14 7.06 -10.73
CA ASP A 96 4.33 7.54 -10.04
C ASP A 96 4.72 6.64 -8.86
N VAL A 97 3.73 6.11 -8.13
CA VAL A 97 3.99 5.13 -7.05
C VAL A 97 4.57 3.85 -7.63
N ALA A 98 3.98 3.34 -8.70
CA ALA A 98 4.48 2.13 -9.36
C ALA A 98 5.91 2.33 -9.89
N ALA A 99 6.19 3.44 -10.56
CA ALA A 99 7.52 3.78 -11.06
C ALA A 99 8.55 3.92 -9.92
N CYS A 100 8.15 4.53 -8.81
CA CYS A 100 8.99 4.65 -7.62
C CYS A 100 9.30 3.28 -6.99
N CYS A 101 8.32 2.37 -6.89
CA CYS A 101 8.54 1.01 -6.39
C CYS A 101 9.53 0.23 -7.27
N VAL A 102 9.41 0.34 -8.60
CA VAL A 102 10.35 -0.25 -9.55
C VAL A 102 11.76 0.32 -9.34
N SER A 103 11.90 1.64 -9.21
CA SER A 103 13.19 2.29 -8.95
C SER A 103 13.79 1.92 -7.59
N ALA A 104 12.96 1.55 -6.61
CA ALA A 104 13.39 1.11 -5.29
C ALA A 104 13.79 -0.38 -5.25
N GLY A 105 13.63 -1.11 -6.37
CA GLY A 105 14.03 -2.51 -6.49
C GLY A 105 12.92 -3.53 -6.18
N TYR A 106 11.66 -3.08 -6.14
CA TYR A 106 10.48 -3.93 -5.96
C TYR A 106 9.80 -4.23 -7.28
#